data_AF-A0A0Q5R5W9-F1
#
_entry.id   AF-A0A0Q5R5W9-F1
#
_cell.length_a   1.000
_cell.length_b   1.000
_cell.length_c   1.000
_cell.angle_alpha   90.00
_cell.angle_beta   90.00
_cell.angle_gamma   90.00
#
_symmetry.space_group_name_H-M   'P 1'
#
loop_
_entity.id
_entity.type
_entity.pdbx_description
1 polymer ?
#
loop_
_entity_poly.entity_id
_entity_poly.type
_entity_poly.pdbx_seq_one_letter_code
_entity_poly.pdbx_strand_id
1 'polypeptide(L)' 'MFYRDRARQAEADADSAILDNVRDRWARAAKAWDEMATRAEKTAERRSVNEEAKAMAGEED' A
#
# COMPACT_ATOMS: atom_id res chain seq x y z
N MET A 1 -0.28 -8.06 0.79
CA MET A 1 -1.04 -7.14 -0.08
C MET A 1 -0.08 -6.70 -1.15
N PHE A 2 -0.41 -6.87 -2.43
CA PHE A 2 0.55 -6.75 -3.54
C PHE A 2 1.50 -5.54 -3.42
N TYR A 3 0.97 -4.34 -3.15
CA TYR A 3 1.80 -3.14 -3.00
C TYR A 3 2.74 -3.17 -1.78
N ARG A 4 2.29 -3.71 -0.62
CA ARG A 4 3.17 -3.94 0.54
C ARG A 4 4.26 -4.96 0.23
N ASP A 5 3.93 -6.00 -0.54
CA ASP A 5 4.90 -7.03 -0.93
C ASP A 5 5.97 -6.45 -1.86
N ARG A 6 5.58 -5.55 -2.78
CA ARG A 6 6.50 -4.80 -3.63
C ARG A 6 7.34 -3.78 -2.86
N ALA A 7 6.79 -3.11 -1.86
CA ALA A 7 7.54 -2.20 -0.99
C ALA A 7 8.66 -2.96 -0.25
N ARG A 8 8.31 -4.07 0.42
CA ARG A 8 9.28 -4.92 1.14
C ARG A 8 10.36 -5.50 0.23
N GLN A 9 10.00 -5.92 -0.98
CA GLN A 9 11.00 -6.41 -1.93
C GLN A 9 11.99 -5.30 -2.32
N ALA A 10 11.48 -4.09 -2.60
CA ALA A 10 12.35 -2.97 -2.95
C ALA A 10 13.24 -2.52 -1.78
N GLU A 11 12.79 -2.66 -0.53
CA GLU A 11 13.63 -2.45 0.67
C GLU A 11 14.77 -3.48 0.72
N ALA A 12 14.46 -4.78 0.55
CA ALA A 12 15.47 -5.83 0.50
C ALA A 12 16.47 -5.64 -0.65
N ASP A 13 16.00 -5.17 -1.81
CA ASP A 13 16.85 -4.86 -2.96
C ASP A 13 17.73 -3.63 -2.69
N ALA A 14 17.27 -2.65 -1.90
CA ALA A 14 18.07 -1.51 -1.46
C ALA A 14 19.16 -1.95 -0.47
N ASP A 15 18.82 -2.81 0.49
CA ASP A 15 19.74 -3.31 1.51
C ASP A 15 20.86 -4.16 0.91
N SER A 16 20.56 -4.92 -0.15
CA SER A 16 21.55 -5.72 -0.88
C SER A 16 22.35 -4.93 -1.92
N ALA A 17 21.98 -3.68 -2.21
CA ALA A 17 22.64 -2.87 -3.23
C ALA A 17 24.03 -2.37 -2.75
N ILE A 18 25.04 -2.70 -3.55
CA ILE A 18 26.44 -2.27 -3.33
C ILE A 18 26.63 -0.80 -3.72
N LEU A 19 26.03 -0.37 -4.83
CA LEU A 19 26.17 0.99 -5.35
C LEU A 19 25.09 1.91 -4.77
N ASP A 20 25.49 3.10 -4.31
CA ASP A 20 24.58 4.07 -3.70
C ASP A 20 23.48 4.53 -4.66
N ASN A 21 23.81 4.74 -5.95
CA ASN A 21 22.80 5.13 -6.94
C ASN A 21 21.72 4.05 -7.16
N VAL A 22 22.08 2.78 -6.99
CA VAL A 22 21.16 1.64 -7.08
C VAL A 22 20.34 1.56 -5.80
N ARG A 23 20.97 1.69 -4.62
CA ARG A 23 20.29 1.75 -3.32
C ARG A 23 19.24 2.86 -3.31
N ASP A 24 19.60 4.06 -3.74
CA ASP A 24 18.71 5.21 -3.80
C ASP A 24 17.52 4.99 -4.74
N ARG A 25 17.75 4.33 -5.88
CA ARG A 25 16.68 3.98 -6.81
C ARG A 25 15.70 3.00 -6.17
N TRP A 26 16.19 1.98 -5.47
CA TRP A 26 15.35 1.02 -4.77
C TRP A 26 14.61 1.64 -3.59
N ALA A 27 15.27 2.51 -2.81
CA ALA A 27 14.63 3.24 -1.72
C ALA A 27 13.48 4.13 -2.22
N ARG A 28 13.65 4.82 -3.36
CA ARG A 28 12.56 5.58 -4.01
C ARG A 28 11.42 4.67 -4.47
N ALA A 29 11.74 3.49 -5.01
CA ALA A 29 10.73 2.51 -5.42
C ALA A 29 9.94 1.97 -4.22
N ALA A 30 10.62 1.60 -3.13
CA ALA A 30 10.01 1.16 -1.88
C ALA A 30 9.00 2.19 -1.37
N LYS A 31 9.41 3.46 -1.29
CA LYS A 31 8.53 4.56 -0.89
C LYS A 31 7.30 4.68 -1.78
N ALA A 32 7.46 4.61 -3.11
CA ALA A 32 6.33 4.72 -4.03
C ALA A 32 5.33 3.55 -3.87
N TRP A 33 5.83 2.33 -3.67
CA TRP A 33 4.98 1.16 -3.41
C TRP A 33 4.26 1.28 -2.07
N ASP A 34 4.92 1.81 -1.05
CA ASP A 34 4.35 2.02 0.28
C ASP A 34 3.21 3.06 0.27
N GLU A 35 3.41 4.16 -0.45
CA GLU A 35 2.37 5.17 -0.67
C GLU A 35 1.15 4.57 -1.38
N MET A 36 1.36 3.71 -2.38
CA MET A 36 0.29 3.01 -3.07
C MET A 36 -0.43 2.01 -2.18
N ALA A 37 0.29 1.27 -1.33
CA ALA A 37 -0.29 0.37 -0.35
C ALA A 37 -1.21 1.13 0.61
N THR A 38 -0.72 2.24 1.17
CA THR A 38 -1.49 3.11 2.07
C THR A 38 -2.77 3.64 1.40
N ARG A 39 -2.70 4.06 0.13
CA ARG A 39 -3.90 4.53 -0.62
C ARG A 39 -4.92 3.41 -0.83
N ALA A 40 -4.45 2.21 -1.16
CA ALA A 40 -5.31 1.06 -1.41
C ALA A 40 -5.95 0.56 -0.10
N GLU A 41 -5.23 0.57 1.02
CA GLU A 41 -5.74 0.26 2.36
C GLU A 41 -6.85 1.24 2.75
N LYS A 42 -6.61 2.55 2.62
CA LYS A 42 -7.63 3.59 2.89
C LYS A 42 -8.87 3.44 2.01
N THR A 43 -8.69 3.05 0.75
CA THR A 43 -9.81 2.81 -0.16
C THR A 43 -10.64 1.61 0.28
N ALA A 44 -9.98 0.53 0.69
CA ALA A 44 -10.65 -0.67 1.18
C ALA A 44 -11.42 -0.37 2.48
N GLU A 45 -10.82 0.36 3.42
CA GLU A 45 -11.46 0.81 4.65
C GLU A 45 -12.70 1.66 4.37
N ARG A 46 -12.56 2.68 3.49
CA ARG A 46 -13.70 3.53 3.11
C ARG A 46 -14.82 2.72 2.48
N ARG A 47 -14.49 1.72 1.67
CA ARG A 47 -15.50 0.84 1.09
C ARG A 47 -16.23 0.03 2.16
N SER A 48 -15.52 -0.56 3.12
CA SER A 48 -16.15 -1.30 4.23
C SER A 48 -17.16 -0.43 4.96
N VAL A 49 -16.73 0.77 5.39
CA VAL A 49 -17.59 1.72 6.11
C VAL A 49 -18.83 2.10 5.29
N ASN A 50 -18.67 2.34 3.98
CA ASN A 50 -19.79 2.70 3.13
C ASN A 50 -20.77 1.54 2.94
N GLU A 51 -20.30 0.31 2.80
CA GLU A 51 -21.17 -0.86 2.65
C GLU A 51 -21.88 -1.20 3.97
N GLU A 52 -21.21 -1.06 5.11
CA GLU A 52 -21.83 -1.17 6.44
C GLU A 52 -22.94 -0.12 6.63
N ALA A 53 -22.68 1.14 6.27
CA ALA A 53 -23.68 2.21 6.34
C ALA A 53 -24.90 1.95 5.43
N LYS A 54 -24.68 1.41 4.22
CA LYS A 54 -25.77 1.02 3.32
C LYS A 54 -26.58 -0.15 3.86
N ALA A 55 -25.92 -1.15 4.45
CA ALA A 55 -26.61 -2.30 5.04
C ALA A 55 -27.53 -1.86 6.17
N MET A 56 -27.04 -1.00 7.09
CA MET A 56 -27.87 -0.45 8.17
C MET A 56 -29.04 0.39 7.62
N ALA A 57 -28.80 1.24 6.61
CA ALA A 57 -29.86 2.05 6.02
C ALA A 57 -30.93 1.21 5.27
N GLY A 58 -30.55 0.04 4.74
CA GLY A 58 -31.48 -0.88 4.06
C GLY A 58 -32.21 -1.85 4.98
N GLU A 59 -31.80 -1.99 6.25
CA GLU A 59 -32.54 -2.73 7.29
C GLU A 59 -33.63 -1.87 7.96
N GLU A 60 -33.55 -0.55 7.83
CA GLU A 60 -34.51 0.41 8.41
C GLU A 60 -35.70 0.75 7.48
N ASP A 61 -35.67 0.31 6.21
CA ASP A 61 -36.68 0.54 5.15
C ASP A 61 -37.47 -0.75 4.85
#